data_AF-A0A3D0SWT3-F1
#
_entry.id   AF-A0A3D0SWT3-F1
#
_cell.length_a   1.000
_cell.length_b   1.000
_cell.length_c   1.000
_cell.angle_alpha   90.00
_cell.angle_beta   90.00
_cell.angle_gamma   90.00
#
_symmetry.space_group_name_H-M   'P 1'
#
loop_
_entity.id
_entity.type
_entity.pdbx_description
1 polymer ?
#
loop_
_entity_poly.entity_id
_entity_poly.type
_entity_poly.pdbx_seq_one_letter_code
_entity_poly.pdbx_strand_id
1 'polypeptide(L)'
;MRSLNRQQEGTITLSSYDFPEKLSDKPRNESTARQVARCLNTLLKSNPNLAQRYAKAKQTIRAFRKPAFYEIETKCNLKCEGCYYFEGGDTWKIDPNRENADWRLFFEQEAQRGVSMAYFVGAEPALSQDRLCTPSMGMN
;
A
#
# COMPACT_ATOMS: atom_id res chain seq x y z
N MET A 1 7.40 -25.68 49.95
CA MET A 1 7.05 -26.48 48.76
C MET A 1 5.69 -26.04 48.23
N ARG A 2 5.65 -25.06 47.32
CA ARG A 2 4.43 -24.66 46.60
C ARG A 2 4.61 -25.08 45.15
N SER A 3 3.86 -26.10 44.74
CA SER A 3 3.76 -26.57 43.36
C SER A 3 3.03 -25.53 42.53
N LEU A 4 3.70 -25.00 41.50
CA LEU A 4 3.11 -24.11 40.50
C LEU A 4 2.49 -24.99 39.41
N ASN A 5 1.16 -25.02 39.35
CA ASN A 5 0.41 -25.63 38.24
C ASN A 5 0.65 -24.80 36.97
N ARG A 6 1.43 -25.37 36.06
CA ARG A 6 1.65 -24.87 34.69
C ARG A 6 0.37 -25.09 33.88
N GLN A 7 -0.35 -24.01 33.61
CA GLN A 7 -1.49 -24.04 32.70
C GLN A 7 -1.01 -24.43 31.29
N GLN A 8 -1.79 -25.30 30.64
CA GLN A 8 -1.54 -25.89 29.33
C GLN A 8 -1.59 -24.80 28.24
N GLU A 9 -0.47 -24.64 27.53
CA GLU A 9 -0.38 -23.86 26.29
C GLU A 9 -1.12 -24.61 25.18
N GLY A 10 -2.33 -24.15 24.83
CA GLY A 10 -3.08 -24.67 23.69
C GLY A 10 -2.47 -24.19 22.38
N THR A 11 -1.67 -25.03 21.75
CA THR A 11 -1.16 -24.83 20.40
C THR A 11 -2.33 -24.76 19.42
N ILE A 12 -2.62 -23.57 18.90
CA ILE A 12 -3.53 -23.40 17.76
C ILE A 12 -2.79 -23.95 16.53
N THR A 13 -3.15 -25.16 16.11
CA THR A 13 -2.72 -25.69 14.82
C THR A 13 -3.48 -24.93 13.73
N LEU A 14 -2.75 -24.07 13.02
CA LEU A 14 -3.23 -23.50 11.76
C LEU A 14 -3.39 -24.65 10.77
N SER A 15 -4.59 -25.21 10.69
CA SER A 15 -5.02 -26.06 9.59
C SER A 15 -4.74 -25.30 8.29
N SER A 16 -3.91 -25.89 7.44
CA SER A 16 -3.53 -25.41 6.13
C SER A 16 -4.79 -25.11 5.31
N TYR A 17 -5.21 -23.85 5.31
CA TYR A 17 -6.08 -23.35 4.26
C TYR A 17 -5.25 -23.43 2.98
N ASP A 18 -5.53 -24.42 2.14
CA ASP A 18 -4.93 -24.56 0.81
C ASP A 18 -5.29 -23.31 0.00
N PHE A 19 -4.39 -22.33 -0.02
CA PHE A 19 -4.49 -21.18 -0.90
C PHE A 19 -4.17 -21.68 -2.31
N PRO A 20 -5.12 -21.66 -3.26
CA PRO A 20 -4.85 -22.15 -4.60
C PRO A 20 -3.73 -21.32 -5.23
N GLU A 21 -2.63 -21.99 -5.56
CA GLU A 21 -1.32 -21.47 -5.98
C GLU A 21 -1.35 -20.59 -7.25
N LYS A 22 -2.49 -20.44 -7.92
CA LYS A 22 -2.59 -19.71 -9.20
C LYS A 22 -3.83 -18.83 -9.28
N LEU A 23 -3.75 -17.66 -8.67
CA LEU A 23 -4.63 -16.52 -8.98
C LEU A 23 -3.91 -15.41 -9.78
N SER A 24 -2.60 -15.53 -10.03
CA SER A 24 -1.76 -14.36 -10.35
C SER A 24 -1.82 -13.85 -11.79
N ASP A 25 -1.95 -14.67 -12.85
CA ASP A 25 -1.54 -14.17 -14.19
C ASP A 25 -2.49 -14.50 -15.37
N LYS A 26 -3.81 -14.38 -15.20
CA LYS A 26 -4.73 -14.43 -16.36
C LYS A 26 -5.31 -13.05 -16.70
N PRO A 27 -5.31 -12.64 -17.98
CA PRO A 27 -5.96 -11.39 -18.39
C PRO A 27 -7.44 -11.45 -18.00
N ARG A 28 -7.92 -10.41 -17.32
CA ARG A 28 -9.34 -10.27 -16.94
C ARG A 28 -10.18 -10.09 -18.22
N ASN A 29 -10.60 -11.19 -18.83
CA ASN A 29 -11.64 -11.15 -19.85
C ASN A 29 -13.01 -10.88 -19.17
N GLU A 30 -14.00 -10.42 -19.95
CA GLU A 30 -15.36 -10.15 -19.45
C GLU A 30 -15.99 -11.37 -18.77
N SER A 31 -15.67 -12.58 -19.25
CA SER A 31 -16.16 -13.83 -18.67
C SER A 31 -15.56 -14.11 -17.28
N THR A 32 -14.32 -13.68 -17.01
CA THR A 32 -13.66 -13.78 -15.71
C THR A 32 -14.30 -12.82 -14.71
N ALA A 33 -14.61 -11.58 -15.11
CA ALA A 33 -15.30 -10.63 -14.23
C ALA A 33 -16.69 -11.15 -13.82
N ARG A 34 -17.46 -11.69 -14.79
CA ARG A 34 -18.75 -12.33 -14.52
C ARG A 34 -18.60 -13.56 -13.61
N GLN A 35 -17.57 -14.39 -13.84
CA GLN A 35 -17.30 -15.58 -13.02
C GLN A 35 -16.93 -15.21 -11.58
N VAL A 36 -16.06 -14.22 -11.38
CA VAL A 36 -15.69 -13.70 -10.05
C VAL A 36 -16.92 -13.14 -9.34
N ALA A 37 -17.75 -12.36 -10.02
CA ALA A 37 -18.99 -11.84 -9.44
C ALA A 37 -19.94 -12.97 -9.01
N ARG A 38 -20.05 -14.04 -9.81
CA ARG A 38 -20.83 -15.22 -9.46
C ARG A 38 -20.28 -15.93 -8.22
N CYS A 39 -18.98 -16.24 -8.20
CA CYS A 39 -18.34 -16.89 -7.05
C CYS A 39 -18.47 -16.05 -5.78
N LEU A 40 -18.24 -14.74 -5.86
CA LEU A 40 -18.41 -13.82 -4.74
C LEU A 40 -19.85 -13.87 -4.21
N ASN A 41 -20.86 -13.78 -5.09
CA ASN A 41 -22.26 -13.85 -4.67
C ASN A 41 -22.58 -15.18 -3.97
N THR A 42 -22.08 -16.31 -4.46
CA THR A 42 -22.23 -17.60 -3.79
C THR A 42 -21.62 -17.57 -2.40
N LEU A 43 -20.39 -17.08 -2.25
CA LEU A 43 -19.67 -17.01 -0.97
C LEU A 43 -20.34 -16.09 0.05
N LEU A 44 -20.84 -14.93 -0.39
CA LEU A 44 -21.52 -13.97 0.49
C LEU A 44 -22.88 -14.49 0.94
N LYS A 45 -23.60 -15.24 0.09
CA LYS A 45 -24.88 -15.87 0.45
C LYS A 45 -24.69 -17.02 1.45
N SER A 46 -23.66 -17.84 1.27
CA SER A 46 -23.38 -18.97 2.18
C SER A 46 -22.81 -18.52 3.52
N ASN A 47 -22.29 -17.29 3.63
CA ASN A 47 -21.66 -16.77 4.86
C ASN A 47 -22.15 -15.34 5.20
N PRO A 48 -23.28 -15.18 5.91
CA PRO A 48 -23.86 -13.86 6.20
C PRO A 48 -22.93 -12.90 6.96
N ASN A 49 -22.10 -13.42 7.88
CA ASN A 49 -21.10 -12.61 8.61
C ASN A 49 -20.02 -12.03 7.68
N LEU A 50 -19.70 -12.71 6.57
CA LEU A 50 -18.72 -12.27 5.60
C LEU A 50 -19.23 -11.07 4.77
N ALA A 51 -20.53 -10.98 4.50
CA ALA A 51 -21.12 -9.90 3.70
C ALA A 51 -20.83 -8.52 4.29
N GLN A 52 -21.02 -8.35 5.60
CA GLN A 52 -20.73 -7.09 6.28
C GLN A 52 -19.23 -6.74 6.25
N ARG A 53 -18.37 -7.73 6.52
CA ARG A 53 -16.90 -7.54 6.49
C ARG A 53 -16.40 -7.19 5.10
N TYR A 54 -16.92 -7.87 4.08
CA TYR A 54 -16.61 -7.61 2.68
C TYR A 54 -17.04 -6.21 2.26
N ALA A 55 -18.25 -5.79 2.63
CA ALA A 55 -18.74 -4.44 2.32
C ALA A 55 -17.82 -3.36 2.93
N LYS A 56 -17.43 -3.52 4.20
CA LYS A 56 -16.49 -2.62 4.88
C LYS A 56 -15.12 -2.60 4.20
N ALA A 57 -14.53 -3.78 3.93
CA ALA A 57 -13.25 -3.89 3.25
C ALA A 57 -13.28 -3.25 1.85
N LYS A 58 -14.35 -3.47 1.09
CA LYS A 58 -14.54 -2.89 -0.25
C LYS A 58 -14.61 -1.36 -0.19
N GLN A 59 -15.26 -0.79 0.82
CA GLN A 59 -15.29 0.66 1.02
C GLN A 59 -13.89 1.21 1.32
N THR A 60 -13.15 0.57 2.22
CA THR A 60 -11.77 0.96 2.55
C THR A 60 -10.86 0.87 1.32
N ILE A 61 -10.83 -0.26 0.61
CA ILE A 61 -9.98 -0.46 -0.57
C ILE A 61 -10.31 0.55 -1.68
N ARG A 62 -11.59 0.93 -1.83
CA ARG A 62 -11.98 1.95 -2.82
C ARG A 62 -11.39 3.32 -2.53
N ALA A 63 -11.23 3.70 -1.26
CA ALA A 63 -10.56 4.95 -0.89
C ALA A 63 -9.08 4.94 -1.29
N PHE A 64 -8.43 3.78 -1.31
CA PHE A 64 -7.01 3.63 -1.67
C PHE A 64 -6.79 3.03 -3.06
N ARG A 65 -7.78 3.10 -3.96
CA ARG A 65 -7.79 2.43 -5.27
C ARG A 65 -6.69 2.93 -6.23
N LYS A 66 -6.30 4.19 -6.11
CA LYS A 66 -5.36 4.84 -7.04
C LYS A 66 -4.15 5.38 -6.27
N PRO A 67 -3.26 4.48 -5.79
CA PRO A 67 -2.04 4.92 -5.13
C PRO A 67 -1.04 5.47 -6.15
N ALA A 68 -0.20 6.39 -5.71
CA ALA A 68 0.96 6.88 -6.45
C ALA A 68 2.18 6.97 -5.54
N PHE A 69 3.35 6.70 -6.09
CA PHE A 69 4.64 6.77 -5.39
C PHE A 69 5.38 8.00 -5.89
N TYR A 70 5.86 8.83 -4.96
CA TYR A 70 6.58 10.05 -5.26
C TYR A 70 7.94 10.00 -4.59
N GLU A 71 8.99 9.94 -5.40
CA GLU A 71 10.34 10.22 -4.95
C GLU A 71 10.49 11.72 -4.73
N ILE A 72 10.53 12.12 -3.46
CA ILE A 72 10.57 13.54 -3.07
C ILE A 72 11.93 13.98 -2.56
N GLU A 73 12.85 13.05 -2.28
CA GLU A 73 14.18 13.36 -1.77
C GLU A 73 15.18 12.27 -2.18
N THR A 74 16.37 12.69 -2.61
CA THR A 74 17.47 11.82 -3.02
C THR A 74 18.64 11.86 -2.03
N LYS A 75 18.66 12.84 -1.12
CA LYS A 75 19.61 12.93 0.00
C LYS A 75 19.14 12.02 1.14
N CYS A 76 20.08 11.35 1.80
CA CYS A 76 19.83 10.57 3.02
C CYS A 76 20.84 10.95 4.11
N ASN A 77 20.41 10.85 5.36
CA ASN A 77 21.28 10.97 6.53
C ASN A 77 21.97 9.64 6.90
N LEU A 78 21.59 8.52 6.28
CA LEU A 78 22.13 7.18 6.53
C LEU A 78 22.68 6.54 5.25
N LYS A 79 23.56 5.55 5.44
CA LYS A 79 24.05 4.66 4.37
C LYS A 79 23.85 3.23 4.80
N CYS A 80 22.74 2.65 4.37
CA CYS A 80 22.37 1.28 4.71
C CYS A 80 22.95 0.31 3.67
N GLU A 81 23.37 -0.87 4.14
CA GLU A 81 23.67 -2.00 3.25
C GLU A 81 22.39 -2.42 2.51
N GLY A 82 22.49 -2.75 1.23
CA GLY A 82 21.36 -3.07 0.35
C GLY A 82 20.58 -1.85 -0.16
N CYS A 83 21.03 -0.62 0.09
CA CYS A 83 20.26 0.57 -0.27
C CYS A 83 20.35 0.89 -1.78
N TYR A 84 19.21 0.88 -2.45
CA TYR A 84 19.07 1.26 -3.86
C TYR A 84 19.65 2.66 -4.19
N TYR A 85 19.57 3.62 -3.26
CA TYR A 85 20.10 4.98 -3.45
C TYR A 85 21.64 5.09 -3.39
N PHE A 86 22.35 4.10 -2.85
CA PHE A 86 23.81 4.20 -2.64
C PHE A 86 24.60 3.09 -3.30
N GLU A 87 24.08 1.87 -3.31
CA GLU A 87 24.81 0.70 -3.83
C GLU A 87 24.64 0.52 -5.34
N GLY A 88 23.57 1.06 -5.92
CA GLY A 88 23.29 0.99 -7.35
C GLY A 88 24.05 1.97 -8.24
N GLY A 89 24.90 2.83 -7.66
CA GLY A 89 25.89 3.64 -8.39
C GLY A 89 25.38 4.80 -9.26
N ASP A 90 24.08 4.95 -9.52
CA ASP A 90 23.56 5.95 -10.49
C ASP A 90 22.40 6.82 -9.98
N THR A 91 21.82 6.54 -8.81
CA THR A 91 20.66 7.24 -8.24
C THR A 91 20.96 8.66 -7.75
N TRP A 92 22.23 9.00 -7.53
CA TRP A 92 22.69 10.37 -7.27
C TRP A 92 22.68 11.28 -8.51
N LYS A 93 22.48 10.70 -9.70
CA LYS A 93 22.38 11.45 -10.98
C LYS A 93 20.97 11.98 -11.25
N ILE A 94 20.00 11.68 -10.39
CA ILE A 94 18.65 12.24 -10.48
C ILE A 94 18.77 13.75 -10.22
N ASP A 95 18.36 14.54 -11.21
CA ASP A 95 18.52 16.00 -11.20
C ASP A 95 17.88 16.61 -9.94
N PRO A 96 18.67 17.27 -9.06
CA PRO A 96 18.15 17.94 -7.88
C PRO A 96 17.25 19.14 -8.22
N ASN A 97 17.13 19.58 -9.49
CA ASN A 97 16.30 20.72 -9.92
C ASN A 97 14.78 20.59 -9.67
N ARG A 98 14.30 19.52 -9.03
CA ARG A 98 13.01 19.60 -8.32
C ARG A 98 13.07 20.50 -7.06
N GLU A 99 14.23 21.02 -6.69
CA GLU A 99 14.39 22.05 -5.66
C GLU A 99 13.54 23.30 -5.94
N ASN A 100 13.23 23.62 -7.20
CA ASN A 100 12.36 24.74 -7.59
C ASN A 100 10.99 24.29 -8.16
N ALA A 101 10.62 23.01 -8.04
CA ALA A 101 9.32 22.56 -8.53
C ALA A 101 8.19 23.15 -7.66
N ASP A 102 7.13 23.65 -8.31
CA ASP A 102 5.89 24.00 -7.61
C ASP A 102 5.17 22.70 -7.21
N TRP A 103 5.60 22.14 -6.08
CA TRP A 103 5.04 20.92 -5.52
C TRP A 103 3.54 21.03 -5.24
N ARG A 104 3.04 22.24 -4.97
CA ARG A 104 1.61 22.46 -4.74
C ARG A 104 0.84 22.23 -6.01
N LEU A 105 1.26 22.89 -7.10
CA LEU A 105 0.66 22.69 -8.42
C LEU A 105 0.74 21.22 -8.86
N PHE A 106 1.88 20.56 -8.62
CA PHE A 106 2.04 19.14 -8.91
C PHE A 106 1.02 18.27 -8.16
N PHE A 107 0.87 18.43 -6.85
CA PHE A 107 -0.08 17.64 -6.06
C PHE A 107 -1.55 17.97 -6.38
N GLU A 108 -1.86 19.21 -6.75
CA GLU A 108 -3.19 19.59 -7.25
C GLU A 108 -3.52 18.84 -8.55
N GLN A 109 -2.57 18.75 -9.49
CA GLN A 109 -2.74 17.99 -10.73
C GLN A 109 -2.88 16.48 -10.47
N GLU A 110 -2.13 15.94 -9.52
CA GLU A 110 -2.24 14.53 -9.14
C GLU A 110 -3.59 14.21 -8.48
N ALA A 111 -4.12 15.12 -7.65
CA ALA A 111 -5.46 15.02 -7.11
C ALA A 111 -6.53 15.06 -8.23
N GLN A 112 -6.37 15.94 -9.23
CA GLN A 112 -7.26 16.00 -10.41
C GLN A 112 -7.20 14.72 -11.26
N ARG A 113 -6.02 14.07 -11.33
CA ARG A 113 -5.85 12.73 -11.96
C ARG A 113 -6.56 11.62 -11.16
N GLY A 114 -7.01 11.94 -9.95
CA GLY A 114 -7.74 11.07 -9.05
C GLY A 114 -6.84 10.15 -8.24
N VAL A 115 -5.57 10.53 -8.03
CA VAL A 115 -4.72 9.86 -7.05
C VAL A 115 -5.42 9.93 -5.69
N SER A 116 -5.55 8.78 -5.06
CA SER A 116 -6.32 8.64 -3.81
C SER A 116 -5.44 8.30 -2.61
N MET A 117 -4.16 8.03 -2.84
CA MET A 117 -3.16 7.81 -1.81
C MET A 117 -1.76 8.15 -2.34
N ALA A 118 -1.01 8.96 -1.59
CA ALA A 118 0.37 9.28 -1.88
C ALA A 118 1.30 8.46 -0.98
N TYR A 119 2.28 7.80 -1.59
CA TYR A 119 3.41 7.19 -0.89
C TYR A 119 4.64 8.07 -1.15
N PHE A 120 5.03 8.82 -0.14
CA PHE A 120 6.27 9.60 -0.18
C PHE A 120 7.44 8.65 0.08
N VAL A 121 8.26 8.49 -0.94
CA VAL A 121 9.44 7.64 -0.95
C VAL A 121 10.64 8.48 -1.37
N GLY A 122 11.83 7.90 -1.28
CA GLY A 122 13.07 8.64 -1.44
C GLY A 122 14.18 8.00 -0.64
N ALA A 123 15.33 8.64 -0.64
CA ALA A 123 16.45 8.23 0.20
C ALA A 123 16.14 8.54 1.68
N GLU A 124 15.85 9.81 2.02
CA GLU A 124 15.23 10.18 3.30
C GLU A 124 14.16 11.27 3.09
N PRO A 125 12.89 10.88 2.88
CA PRO A 125 11.80 11.83 2.64
C PRO A 125 11.62 12.88 3.73
N ALA A 126 11.96 12.56 4.98
CA ALA A 126 11.78 13.48 6.11
C ALA A 126 12.73 14.70 6.07
N LEU A 127 13.76 14.70 5.22
CA LEU A 127 14.62 15.87 5.00
C LEU A 127 13.93 16.96 4.17
N SER A 128 12.85 16.62 3.46
CA SER A 128 12.07 17.52 2.58
C SER A 128 10.68 17.82 3.18
N GLN A 129 10.65 18.36 4.41
CA GLN A 129 9.40 18.60 5.14
C GLN A 129 8.47 19.63 4.47
N ASP A 130 9.05 20.64 3.82
CA ASP A 130 8.34 21.62 3.00
C ASP A 130 7.51 20.93 1.91
N ARG A 131 8.09 19.94 1.22
CA ARG A 131 7.42 19.15 0.18
C ARG A 131 6.32 18.26 0.76
N LEU A 132 6.55 17.68 1.93
CA LEU A 132 5.57 16.83 2.64
C LEU A 132 4.35 17.60 3.16
N CYS A 133 4.56 18.84 3.61
CA CYS A 133 3.49 19.71 4.11
C CYS A 133 2.69 20.37 2.98
N THR A 134 3.25 20.45 1.77
CA THR A 134 2.61 21.13 0.64
C THR A 134 1.20 20.58 0.30
N PRO A 135 0.96 19.25 0.21
CA PRO A 135 -0.38 18.70 -0.03
C PRO A 135 -1.42 19.03 1.06
N SER A 136 -1.02 19.20 2.32
CA SER A 136 -1.96 19.39 3.44
C SER A 136 -2.48 20.83 3.55
N MET A 137 -1.79 21.80 2.94
CA MET A 137 -2.14 23.22 3.03
C MET A 137 -3.24 23.65 2.05
N GLY A 138 -3.68 22.78 1.12
CA GLY A 138 -4.71 23.07 0.10
C GLY A 138 -6.02 22.28 0.23
N MET A 139 -6.17 21.45 1.28
CA MET A 139 -7.38 20.66 1.53
C MET A 139 -8.31 21.39 2.51
N ASN A 140 -9.00 22.44 2.03
CA ASN A 140 -10.15 23.07 2.72
C ASN A 140 -11.44 22.79 1.95
#